data_AF-L2GRU4-F1
#
_entry.id   AF-L2GRU4-F1
#
_cell.length_a   1.000
_cell.length_b   1.000
_cell.length_c   1.000
_cell.angle_alpha   90.00
_cell.angle_beta   90.00
_cell.angle_gamma   90.00
#
_symmetry.space_group_name_H-M   'P 1'
#
loop_
_entity.id
_entity.type
_entity.pdbx_description
1 polymer ?
#
loop_
_entity_poly.entity_id
_entity_poly.type
_entity_poly.pdbx_seq_one_letter_code
_entity_poly.pdbx_strand_id
1 'polypeptide(L)'
;MSSSCLYFLLGTLHVLLLRYNTPCTTVLSLCTLLLFLYIYTSNTLKLEMRIKEHDLLYFVFAQVLEHYFVQSYLRYRVFSILGGLITIAGVAAFVYSLLSCKMNNTNTPFTGLFSVVRHPLHSSLLVFMAGSCVYLSSFVSLAVLVWYLKKNAQSFSALDEIYKDHEEYLRGVPSGIPFMVTETKEKKD
;
A
#
# COMPACT_ATOMS: atom_id res chain seq x y z
N MET A 1 21.13 14.19 3.57
CA MET A 1 20.70 14.73 2.26
C MET A 1 19.53 15.68 2.50
N SER A 2 19.50 16.84 1.85
CA SER A 2 18.34 17.74 1.91
C SER A 2 17.11 17.03 1.32
N SER A 3 15.94 17.12 1.98
CA SER A 3 14.70 16.46 1.54
C SER A 3 14.34 16.81 0.09
N SER A 4 14.65 18.03 -0.36
CA SER A 4 14.45 18.48 -1.74
C SER A 4 15.25 17.68 -2.76
N CYS A 5 16.47 17.24 -2.41
CA CYS A 5 17.31 16.42 -3.28
C CYS A 5 16.73 15.02 -3.44
N LEU A 6 16.21 14.43 -2.35
CA LEU A 6 15.59 13.13 -2.37
C LEU A 6 14.30 13.12 -3.21
N TYR A 7 13.45 14.15 -3.05
CA TYR A 7 12.25 14.32 -3.87
C TYR A 7 12.55 14.44 -5.37
N PHE A 8 13.59 15.20 -5.71
CA PHE A 8 14.06 15.33 -7.09
C PHE A 8 14.58 13.99 -7.67
N LEU A 9 15.37 13.25 -6.89
CA LEU A 9 15.88 11.94 -7.28
C LEU A 9 14.76 10.91 -7.50
N LEU A 10 13.76 10.86 -6.62
CA LEU A 10 12.61 9.98 -6.79
C LEU A 10 11.78 10.36 -8.03
N GLY A 11 11.53 11.65 -8.25
CA GLY A 11 10.79 12.13 -9.41
C GLY A 11 11.49 11.82 -10.74
N THR A 12 12.81 12.07 -10.80
CA THR A 12 13.62 11.74 -11.99
C THR A 12 13.68 10.23 -12.25
N LEU A 13 13.82 9.42 -11.19
CA LEU A 13 13.82 7.96 -11.30
C LEU A 13 12.47 7.43 -11.81
N HIS A 14 11.35 7.97 -11.32
CA HIS A 14 10.00 7.62 -11.78
C HIS A 14 9.85 7.80 -13.29
N VAL A 15 10.24 8.98 -13.80
CA VAL A 15 10.16 9.34 -15.23
C VAL A 15 11.10 8.48 -16.07
N LEU A 16 12.33 8.25 -15.59
CA LEU A 16 13.31 7.43 -16.28
C LEU A 16 12.80 5.99 -16.45
N LEU A 17 12.20 5.41 -15.40
CA LEU A 17 11.67 4.06 -15.42
C LEU A 17 10.44 3.91 -16.33
N LEU A 18 9.59 4.94 -16.45
CA LEU A 18 8.46 4.94 -17.40
C LEU A 18 8.91 4.75 -18.85
N ARG A 19 10.09 5.27 -19.21
CA ARG A 19 10.60 5.22 -20.59
C ARG A 19 10.86 3.79 -21.08
N TYR A 20 11.23 2.88 -20.19
CA TYR A 20 11.62 1.52 -20.57
C TYR A 20 10.44 0.57 -20.80
N ASN A 21 9.23 0.94 -20.34
CA ASN A 21 7.96 0.24 -20.59
C ASN A 21 7.99 -1.29 -20.45
N THR A 22 8.74 -1.82 -19.46
CA THR A 22 8.68 -3.23 -19.06
C THR A 22 7.85 -3.40 -17.80
N PRO A 23 7.25 -4.57 -17.52
CA PRO A 23 6.49 -4.81 -16.30
C PRO A 23 7.28 -4.46 -15.02
N CYS A 24 8.56 -4.88 -14.95
CA CYS A 24 9.43 -4.56 -13.82
C CYS A 24 9.66 -3.06 -13.67
N THR A 25 9.99 -2.36 -14.76
CA THR A 25 10.23 -0.92 -14.71
C THR A 25 8.95 -0.14 -14.37
N THR A 26 7.78 -0.62 -14.79
CA THR A 26 6.49 -0.05 -14.39
C THR A 26 6.23 -0.20 -12.89
N VAL A 27 6.47 -1.39 -12.31
CA VAL A 27 6.35 -1.60 -10.85
C VAL A 27 7.34 -0.73 -10.08
N LEU A 28 8.60 -0.68 -10.51
CA LEU A 28 9.61 0.18 -9.89
C LEU A 28 9.23 1.66 -10.00
N SER A 29 8.72 2.09 -11.16
CA SER A 29 8.26 3.46 -11.38
C SER A 29 7.11 3.82 -10.43
N LEU A 30 6.09 2.96 -10.32
CA LEU A 30 4.97 3.16 -9.40
C LEU A 30 5.41 3.09 -7.93
N CYS A 31 6.37 2.22 -7.59
CA CYS A 31 6.98 2.18 -6.26
C CYS A 31 7.71 3.49 -5.93
N THR A 32 8.47 4.07 -6.86
CA THR A 32 9.15 5.36 -6.62
C THR A 32 8.16 6.51 -6.41
N LEU A 33 7.03 6.50 -7.12
CA LEU A 33 5.93 7.43 -6.88
C LEU A 33 5.30 7.21 -5.49
N LEU A 34 5.03 5.96 -5.11
CA LEU A 34 4.50 5.65 -3.79
C LEU A 34 5.46 6.04 -2.67
N LEU A 35 6.76 5.81 -2.83
CA LEU A 35 7.78 6.24 -1.86
C LEU A 35 7.82 7.76 -1.73
N PHE A 36 7.75 8.49 -2.86
CA PHE A 36 7.64 9.94 -2.85
C PHE A 36 6.42 10.40 -2.03
N LEU A 37 5.25 9.81 -2.28
CA LEU A 37 4.01 10.13 -1.58
C LEU A 37 4.06 9.69 -0.11
N TYR A 38 4.68 8.55 0.19
CA TYR A 38 4.87 8.04 1.54
C TYR A 38 5.72 9.00 2.38
N ILE A 39 6.84 9.47 1.83
CA ILE A 39 7.74 10.42 2.50
C ILE A 39 7.01 11.75 2.72
N TYR A 40 6.20 12.20 1.75
CA TYR A 40 5.33 13.35 1.92
C TYR A 40 4.31 13.15 3.06
N THR A 41 3.64 12.00 3.11
CA THR A 41 2.69 11.64 4.18
C THR A 41 3.35 11.64 5.55
N SER A 42 4.52 11.03 5.69
CA SER A 42 5.24 10.92 6.96
C SER A 42 5.80 12.27 7.43
N ASN A 43 6.43 13.04 6.53
CA ASN A 43 7.13 14.27 6.90
C ASN A 43 6.23 15.50 6.97
N THR A 44 5.23 15.60 6.09
CA THR A 44 4.35 16.78 5.99
C THR A 44 3.04 16.58 6.73
N LEU A 45 2.40 15.42 6.57
CA LEU A 45 1.10 15.14 7.20
C LEU A 45 1.22 14.48 8.58
N LYS A 46 2.41 13.97 8.95
CA LYS A 46 2.69 13.27 10.22
C LYS A 46 1.74 12.09 10.48
N LEU A 47 1.22 11.47 9.42
CA LEU A 47 0.37 10.29 9.53
C LEU A 47 1.24 9.06 9.79
N GLU A 48 0.83 8.24 10.77
CA GLU A 48 1.59 7.06 11.15
C GLU A 48 1.37 5.92 10.15
N MET A 49 2.47 5.51 9.50
CA MET A 49 2.49 4.38 8.59
C MET A 49 3.20 3.20 9.26
N ARG A 50 2.51 2.06 9.37
CA ARG A 50 3.06 0.84 10.02
C ARG A 50 4.01 0.06 9.11
N ILE A 51 3.75 0.09 7.80
CA ILE A 51 4.62 -0.55 6.80
C ILE A 51 5.79 0.40 6.59
N LYS A 52 6.99 -0.01 7.00
CA LYS A 52 8.19 0.83 6.89
C LYS A 52 8.61 1.00 5.43
N GLU A 53 9.25 2.13 5.12
CA GLU A 53 9.79 2.42 3.80
C GLU A 53 10.74 1.33 3.29
N HIS A 54 11.65 0.86 4.16
CA HIS A 54 12.59 -0.20 3.82
C HIS A 54 11.89 -1.52 3.51
N ASP A 55 10.82 -1.87 4.23
CA ASP A 55 10.06 -3.10 3.99
C ASP A 55 9.44 -3.07 2.57
N LEU A 56 8.89 -1.92 2.16
CA LEU A 56 8.33 -1.72 0.82
C LEU A 56 9.41 -1.87 -0.26
N LEU A 57 10.58 -1.26 -0.07
CA LEU A 57 11.71 -1.36 -0.99
C LEU A 57 12.23 -2.79 -1.12
N TYR A 58 12.46 -3.47 0.01
CA TYR A 58 12.91 -4.87 0.00
C TYR A 58 11.90 -5.78 -0.66
N PHE A 59 10.61 -5.54 -0.42
CA PHE A 59 9.54 -6.32 -1.04
C PHE A 59 9.53 -6.16 -2.56
N VAL A 60 9.54 -4.93 -3.08
CA VAL A 60 9.56 -4.68 -4.53
C VAL A 60 10.85 -5.19 -5.17
N PHE A 61 12.00 -5.06 -4.49
CA PHE A 61 13.25 -5.62 -4.96
C PHE A 61 13.19 -7.16 -5.06
N ALA A 62 12.64 -7.84 -4.06
CA ALA A 62 12.43 -9.28 -4.08
C ALA A 62 11.49 -9.71 -5.22
N GLN A 63 10.42 -8.94 -5.48
CA GLN A 63 9.52 -9.21 -6.61
C GLN A 63 10.22 -9.13 -7.96
N VAL A 64 11.06 -8.11 -8.18
CA VAL A 64 11.82 -7.93 -9.43
C VAL A 64 12.84 -9.05 -9.61
N LEU A 65 13.52 -9.44 -8.53
CA LEU A 65 14.48 -10.54 -8.54
C LEU A 65 13.78 -11.87 -8.85
N GLU A 66 12.66 -12.16 -8.18
CA GLU A 66 11.82 -13.33 -8.47
C GLU A 66 11.35 -13.31 -9.93
N HIS A 67 10.87 -12.16 -10.43
CA HIS A 67 10.47 -12.02 -11.81
C HIS A 67 11.60 -12.36 -12.76
N TYR A 68 12.81 -11.85 -12.53
CA TYR A 68 13.97 -12.14 -13.38
C TYR A 68 14.27 -13.64 -13.46
N PHE A 69 14.16 -14.37 -12.34
CA PHE A 69 14.34 -15.82 -12.33
C PHE A 69 13.16 -16.59 -12.97
N VAL A 70 11.91 -16.20 -12.68
CA VAL A 70 10.68 -16.92 -13.06
C VAL A 70 10.24 -16.60 -14.50
N GLN A 71 10.59 -15.43 -15.04
CA GLN A 71 10.24 -15.01 -16.40
C GLN A 71 10.80 -15.95 -17.48
N SER A 72 11.85 -16.72 -17.15
CA SER A 72 12.38 -17.79 -18.00
C SER A 72 11.42 -18.97 -18.19
N TYR A 73 10.42 -19.13 -17.32
CA TYR A 73 9.61 -20.36 -17.24
C TYR A 73 8.11 -20.16 -17.50
N LEU A 74 7.51 -19.02 -17.13
CA LEU A 74 6.05 -18.85 -17.18
C LEU A 74 5.64 -17.43 -17.60
N ARG A 75 5.26 -17.22 -18.86
CA ARG A 75 4.72 -15.93 -19.32
C ARG A 75 3.21 -16.00 -19.56
N TYR A 76 2.41 -15.76 -18.53
CA TYR A 76 0.95 -15.71 -18.62
C TYR A 76 0.45 -14.27 -18.85
N ARG A 77 0.08 -13.95 -20.09
CA ARG A 77 -0.40 -12.60 -20.47
C ARG A 77 -1.65 -12.14 -19.70
N VAL A 78 -2.53 -13.06 -19.32
CA VAL A 78 -3.80 -12.73 -18.64
C VAL A 78 -3.57 -12.22 -17.22
N PHE A 79 -2.72 -12.89 -16.43
CA PHE A 79 -2.36 -12.43 -15.10
C PHE A 79 -1.65 -11.07 -15.13
N SER A 80 -0.85 -10.81 -16.18
CA SER A 80 -0.18 -9.53 -16.34
C SER A 80 -1.17 -8.37 -16.55
N ILE A 81 -2.21 -8.53 -17.38
CA ILE A 81 -3.19 -7.44 -17.57
C ILE A 81 -3.95 -7.18 -16.27
N LEU A 82 -4.48 -8.22 -15.63
CA LEU A 82 -5.26 -8.08 -14.40
C LEU A 82 -4.42 -7.51 -13.26
N GLY A 83 -3.22 -8.05 -13.05
CA GLY A 83 -2.28 -7.57 -12.03
C GLY A 83 -1.85 -6.13 -12.27
N GLY A 84 -1.61 -5.74 -13.52
CA GLY A 84 -1.27 -4.36 -13.89
C GLY A 84 -2.39 -3.38 -13.52
N LEU A 85 -3.66 -3.72 -13.83
CA LEU A 85 -4.82 -2.91 -13.46
C LEU A 85 -4.97 -2.80 -11.93
N ILE A 86 -4.80 -3.90 -11.20
CA ILE A 86 -4.87 -3.89 -9.72
C ILE A 86 -3.75 -3.02 -9.13
N THR A 87 -2.53 -3.10 -9.70
CA THR A 87 -1.38 -2.29 -9.26
C THR A 87 -1.66 -0.80 -9.43
N ILE A 88 -2.17 -0.40 -10.60
CA ILE A 88 -2.54 0.99 -10.89
C ILE A 88 -3.67 1.45 -9.97
N ALA A 89 -4.69 0.61 -9.76
CA ALA A 89 -5.79 0.91 -8.85
C ALA A 89 -5.30 1.12 -7.42
N GLY A 90 -4.33 0.34 -6.95
CA GLY A 90 -3.69 0.52 -5.64
C GLY A 90 -3.01 1.89 -5.51
N VAL A 91 -2.23 2.30 -6.51
CA VAL A 91 -1.59 3.63 -6.52
C VAL A 91 -2.61 4.76 -6.57
N ALA A 92 -3.63 4.64 -7.43
CA ALA A 92 -4.70 5.64 -7.54
C ALA A 92 -5.48 5.78 -6.22
N ALA A 93 -5.80 4.65 -5.56
CA ALA A 93 -6.45 4.64 -4.26
C ALA A 93 -5.58 5.27 -3.18
N PHE A 94 -4.25 5.09 -3.22
CA PHE A 94 -3.32 5.73 -2.29
C PHE A 94 -3.31 7.24 -2.45
N VAL A 95 -3.23 7.74 -3.69
CA VAL A 95 -3.29 9.18 -4.01
C VAL A 95 -4.62 9.78 -3.55
N TYR A 96 -5.74 9.12 -3.84
CA TYR A 96 -7.06 9.59 -3.41
C TYR A 96 -7.17 9.62 -1.88
N SER A 97 -6.71 8.57 -1.19
CA SER A 97 -6.69 8.50 0.28
C SER A 97 -5.91 9.65 0.88
N LEU A 98 -4.74 9.96 0.31
CA LEU A 98 -3.87 11.04 0.76
C LEU A 98 -4.53 12.42 0.54
N LEU A 99 -5.18 12.62 -0.61
CA LEU A 99 -5.97 13.83 -0.87
C LEU A 99 -7.11 13.99 0.13
N SER A 100 -7.84 12.91 0.43
CA SER A 100 -8.90 12.93 1.45
C SER A 100 -8.36 13.26 2.84
N CYS A 101 -7.21 12.69 3.23
CA CYS A 101 -6.56 13.02 4.50
C CYS A 101 -6.16 14.49 4.59
N LYS A 102 -5.63 15.05 3.50
CA LYS A 102 -5.22 16.46 3.44
C LYS A 102 -6.42 17.42 3.50
N MET A 103 -7.53 17.06 2.85
CA MET A 103 -8.73 17.89 2.83
C MET A 103 -9.48 17.85 4.17
N ASN A 104 -9.58 16.67 4.79
CA ASN A 104 -10.28 16.48 6.04
C ASN A 104 -9.37 16.73 7.25
N ASN A 105 -8.74 17.90 7.32
CA ASN A 105 -7.83 18.34 8.40
C ASN A 105 -8.51 18.48 9.78
N THR A 106 -9.57 17.72 10.04
CA THR A 106 -10.47 17.74 11.18
C THR A 106 -10.80 16.30 11.62
N ASN A 107 -10.98 16.13 12.92
CA ASN A 107 -10.90 14.89 13.71
C ASN A 107 -11.72 13.65 13.30
N THR A 108 -12.48 13.62 12.21
CA THR A 108 -13.25 12.43 11.83
C THR A 108 -13.63 12.43 10.34
N PRO A 109 -12.80 11.86 9.44
CA PRO A 109 -13.16 11.74 8.05
C PRO A 109 -14.00 10.47 7.84
N PHE A 110 -15.26 10.41 8.27
CA PHE A 110 -16.13 9.24 7.98
C PHE A 110 -16.74 9.28 6.57
N THR A 111 -16.10 9.97 5.63
CA THR A 111 -16.58 10.21 4.27
C THR A 111 -15.57 9.75 3.23
N GLY A 112 -16.05 9.45 2.01
CA GLY A 112 -15.20 9.00 0.91
C GLY A 112 -14.63 7.59 1.13
N LEU A 113 -13.34 7.39 0.90
CA LEU A 113 -12.71 6.06 1.07
C LEU A 113 -12.80 5.53 2.51
N PHE A 114 -12.81 6.42 3.49
CA PHE A 114 -12.93 6.06 4.90
C PHE A 114 -14.31 5.50 5.26
N SER A 115 -15.38 5.78 4.50
CA SER A 115 -16.67 5.12 4.73
C SER A 115 -16.71 3.69 4.19
N VAL A 116 -15.75 3.32 3.33
CA VAL A 116 -15.64 1.98 2.73
C VAL A 116 -14.64 1.13 3.50
N VAL A 117 -13.52 1.73 3.90
CA VAL A 117 -12.39 1.06 4.54
C VAL A 117 -11.79 1.96 5.62
N ARG A 118 -11.58 1.44 6.83
CA ARG A 118 -11.07 2.25 7.96
C ARG A 118 -9.65 2.75 7.75
N HIS A 119 -8.78 1.94 7.15
CA HIS A 119 -7.37 2.26 6.92
C HIS A 119 -7.04 2.31 5.43
N PRO A 120 -7.51 3.33 4.68
CA PRO A 120 -7.44 3.34 3.23
C PRO A 120 -6.01 3.51 2.69
N LEU A 121 -5.12 4.21 3.40
CA LEU A 121 -3.70 4.33 3.04
C LEU A 121 -2.97 2.98 3.11
N HIS A 122 -3.16 2.22 4.18
CA HIS A 122 -2.55 0.90 4.32
C HIS A 122 -3.16 -0.08 3.34
N SER A 123 -4.49 -0.09 3.22
CA SER A 123 -5.21 -0.99 2.30
C SER A 123 -4.80 -0.77 0.84
N SER A 124 -4.65 0.49 0.41
CA SER A 124 -4.17 0.80 -0.94
C SER A 124 -2.73 0.35 -1.20
N LEU A 125 -1.83 0.44 -0.22
CA LEU A 125 -0.49 -0.16 -0.31
C LEU A 125 -0.54 -1.68 -0.43
N LEU A 126 -1.42 -2.35 0.32
CA LEU A 126 -1.59 -3.81 0.21
C LEU A 126 -2.10 -4.22 -1.17
N VAL A 127 -3.07 -3.46 -1.71
CA VAL A 127 -3.59 -3.66 -3.07
C VAL A 127 -2.47 -3.47 -4.11
N PHE A 128 -1.64 -2.44 -3.96
CA PHE A 128 -0.46 -2.25 -4.82
C PHE A 128 0.49 -3.45 -4.74
N MET A 129 0.86 -3.90 -3.55
CA MET A 129 1.80 -5.01 -3.35
C MET A 129 1.27 -6.35 -3.90
N ALA A 130 -0.01 -6.65 -3.64
CA ALA A 130 -0.64 -7.85 -4.18
C ALA A 130 -0.81 -7.76 -5.70
N GLY A 131 -1.22 -6.59 -6.21
CA GLY A 131 -1.33 -6.32 -7.64
C GLY A 131 0.01 -6.49 -8.36
N SER A 132 1.10 -5.96 -7.80
CA SER A 132 2.43 -6.04 -8.40
C SER A 132 2.97 -7.46 -8.40
N CYS A 133 2.65 -8.27 -7.37
CA CYS A 133 2.93 -9.72 -7.38
C CYS A 133 2.24 -10.39 -8.57
N VAL A 134 0.93 -10.15 -8.76
CA VAL A 134 0.17 -10.77 -9.85
C VAL A 134 0.67 -10.26 -11.21
N TYR A 135 1.00 -8.97 -11.31
CA TYR A 135 1.49 -8.34 -12.53
C TYR A 135 2.80 -8.96 -13.02
N LEU A 136 3.72 -9.20 -12.08
CA LEU A 136 5.02 -9.81 -12.32
C LEU A 136 4.99 -11.34 -12.24
N SER A 137 3.84 -11.95 -11.93
CA SER A 137 3.72 -13.40 -11.67
C SER A 137 4.67 -13.89 -10.56
N SER A 138 4.90 -13.05 -9.55
CA SER A 138 5.77 -13.27 -8.40
C SER A 138 4.99 -13.93 -7.24
N PHE A 139 4.65 -15.21 -7.39
CA PHE A 139 3.82 -15.93 -6.41
C PHE A 139 4.52 -16.21 -5.08
N VAL A 140 5.85 -16.34 -5.07
CA VAL A 140 6.63 -16.49 -3.83
C VAL A 140 6.52 -15.19 -3.02
N SER A 141 6.70 -14.04 -3.68
CA SER A 141 6.51 -12.72 -3.05
C SER A 141 5.08 -12.54 -2.54
N LEU A 142 4.07 -13.06 -3.23
CA LEU A 142 2.69 -13.04 -2.73
C LEU A 142 2.53 -13.87 -1.45
N ALA A 143 3.13 -15.07 -1.38
CA ALA A 143 3.11 -15.88 -0.17
C ALA A 143 3.83 -15.20 1.00
N VAL A 144 4.97 -14.54 0.73
CA VAL A 144 5.70 -13.74 1.72
C VAL A 144 4.85 -12.57 2.21
N LEU A 145 4.10 -11.89 1.32
CA LEU A 145 3.18 -10.82 1.71
C LEU A 145 2.09 -11.35 2.67
N VAL A 146 1.44 -12.46 2.32
CA VAL A 146 0.42 -13.08 3.18
C VAL A 146 1.00 -13.45 4.55
N TRP A 147 2.20 -14.03 4.56
CA TRP A 147 2.91 -14.34 5.81
C TRP A 147 3.24 -13.10 6.63
N TYR A 148 3.73 -12.02 6.01
CA TYR A 148 4.03 -10.76 6.67
C TYR A 148 2.78 -10.15 7.31
N LEU A 149 1.64 -10.15 6.60
CA LEU A 149 0.37 -9.64 7.13
C LEU A 149 -0.12 -10.45 8.32
N LYS A 150 -0.07 -11.79 8.21
CA LYS A 150 -0.46 -12.67 9.32
C LYS A 150 0.43 -12.48 10.54
N LYS A 151 1.74 -12.36 10.35
CA LYS A 151 2.71 -12.17 11.44
C LYS A 151 2.52 -10.82 12.14
N ASN A 152 2.17 -9.77 11.40
CA ASN A 152 2.03 -8.41 11.93
C ASN A 152 0.58 -8.01 12.24
N ALA A 153 -0.38 -8.93 12.18
CA ALA A 153 -1.81 -8.64 12.36
C ALA A 153 -2.13 -7.87 13.66
N GLN A 154 -1.48 -8.24 14.77
CA GLN A 154 -1.62 -7.55 16.07
C GLN A 154 -1.00 -6.14 16.09
N SER A 155 0.06 -5.89 15.31
CA SER A 155 0.62 -4.54 15.18
C SER A 155 -0.32 -3.63 14.39
N PHE A 156 -1.05 -4.20 13.43
CA PHE A 156 -2.08 -3.48 12.67
C PHE A 156 -3.34 -3.21 13.49
N SER A 157 -3.71 -4.04 14.48
CA SER A 157 -4.88 -3.75 15.33
C SER A 157 -4.71 -2.47 16.16
N ALA A 158 -3.47 -2.07 16.47
CA ALA A 158 -3.19 -0.79 17.13
C ALA A 158 -3.61 0.45 16.31
N LEU A 159 -3.85 0.33 15.00
CA LEU A 159 -4.38 1.45 14.21
C LEU A 159 -5.84 1.77 14.56
N ASP A 160 -6.60 0.79 15.04
CA ASP A 160 -8.00 1.03 15.46
C ASP A 160 -8.06 1.87 16.74
N GLU A 161 -6.94 2.09 17.47
CA GLU A 161 -6.90 2.99 18.63
C GLU A 161 -7.27 4.44 18.27
N ILE A 162 -7.00 4.86 17.02
CA ILE A 162 -7.38 6.18 16.51
C ILE A 162 -8.90 6.37 16.51
N TYR A 163 -9.66 5.27 16.40
CA TYR A 163 -11.12 5.26 16.33
C TYR A 163 -11.77 4.72 17.60
N LYS A 164 -11.04 4.64 18.71
CA LYS A 164 -11.52 4.04 19.97
C LYS A 164 -12.81 4.68 20.50
N ASP A 165 -12.99 5.98 20.27
CA ASP A 165 -14.19 6.73 20.69
C ASP A 165 -15.37 6.59 19.70
N HIS A 166 -15.19 5.82 18.62
CA HIS A 166 -16.16 5.64 17.53
C HIS A 166 -16.48 4.15 17.29
N GLU A 167 -17.03 3.49 18.32
CA GLU A 167 -17.40 2.06 18.25
C GLU A 167 -18.36 1.73 17.09
N GLU A 168 -19.32 2.61 16.80
CA GLU A 168 -20.27 2.41 15.70
C GLU A 168 -19.56 2.36 14.34
N TYR A 169 -18.52 3.17 14.16
CA TYR A 169 -17.70 3.17 12.94
C TYR A 169 -16.84 1.91 12.85
N LEU A 170 -16.21 1.48 13.96
CA LEU A 170 -15.44 0.24 14.02
C LEU A 170 -16.29 -1.00 13.68
N ARG A 171 -17.59 -0.98 14.02
CA ARG A 171 -18.53 -2.06 13.68
C ARG A 171 -19.05 -1.97 12.25
N GLY A 172 -19.28 -0.77 11.74
CA GLY A 172 -19.92 -0.54 10.44
C GLY A 172 -18.98 -0.62 9.24
N VAL A 173 -17.69 -0.30 9.41
CA VAL A 173 -16.73 -0.19 8.30
C VAL A 173 -15.58 -1.19 8.48
N PRO A 174 -15.23 -2.01 7.48
CA PRO A 174 -14.13 -2.97 7.59
C PRO A 174 -12.75 -2.31 7.60
N SER A 175 -11.75 -2.95 8.22
CA SER A 175 -10.37 -2.41 8.30
C SER A 175 -9.70 -2.24 6.94
N GLY A 176 -10.01 -3.13 5.99
CA GLY A 176 -9.33 -3.30 4.69
C GLY A 176 -7.95 -3.95 4.77
N ILE A 177 -7.47 -4.27 5.98
CA ILE A 177 -6.21 -4.99 6.22
C ILE A 177 -6.55 -6.46 6.52
N PRO A 178 -6.09 -7.44 5.71
CA PRO A 178 -6.34 -8.86 5.95
C PRO A 178 -5.80 -9.33 7.30
N PHE A 179 -6.49 -10.29 7.92
CA PHE A 179 -6.13 -10.92 9.21
C PHE A 179 -6.14 -10.00 10.44
N MET A 180 -6.43 -8.72 10.27
CA MET A 180 -6.58 -7.80 11.38
C MET A 180 -7.85 -8.13 12.17
N VAL A 181 -7.69 -8.39 13.47
CA VAL A 181 -8.80 -8.62 14.39
C VAL A 181 -9.11 -7.30 15.08
N THR A 182 -10.37 -6.87 15.01
CA THR A 182 -10.85 -5.70 15.75
C THR A 182 -11.36 -6.18 17.10
N GLU A 183 -10.66 -5.82 18.17
CA GLU A 183 -11.15 -6.02 19.53
C GLU A 183 -12.29 -5.02 19.78
N THR A 184 -13.52 -5.44 19.49
CA THR A 184 -14.69 -4.71 19.95
C THR A 184 -14.97 -5.17 21.37
N LYS A 185 -14.94 -4.24 22.34
CA LYS A 185 -15.41 -4.56 23.68
C LYS A 185 -16.89 -4.91 23.56
N GLU A 186 -17.26 -6.13 23.93
CA GLU A 186 -18.67 -6.48 24.12
C GLU A 186 -19.23 -5.54 25.18
N LYS A 187 -20.30 -4.81 24.82
CA LYS A 187 -21.15 -4.19 25.83
C LYS A 187 -21.71 -5.33 26.66
N LYS A 188 -21.27 -5.43 27.92
CA LYS A 188 -22.01 -6.21 28.91
C LYS A 188 -23.28 -5.41 29.20
N ASP A 189 -24.37 -5.85 28.59
CA ASP A 189 -25.73 -5.44 28.95
C ASP A 189 -26.06 -5.90 30.39
#